data_AF-A0A937I2M7-F1
#
_entry.id   AF-A0A937I2M7-F1
#
_cell.length_a   1.000
_cell.length_b   1.000
_cell.length_c   1.000
_cell.angle_alpha   90.00
_cell.angle_beta   90.00
_cell.angle_gamma   90.00
#
_symmetry.space_group_name_H-M   'P 1'
#
loop_
_entity.id
_entity.type
_entity.pdbx_description
1 polymer ?
#
loop_
_entity_poly.entity_id
_entity_poly.type
_entity_poly.pdbx_seq_one_letter_code
_entity_poly.pdbx_strand_id
1 'polypeptide(L)'
;MNDSSDAYRRALDLFTESVVKPDYALRQNASYAGCYAELMEIRQHCLTYLSSLKEIHDIDSPDESDAIEAEKIRLEKAASKNLSFAHGELI
;
A
#
# COMPACT_ATOMS: atom_id res chain seq x y z
N MET A 1 -21.77 0.85 -4.87
CA MET A 1 -21.10 0.19 -3.75
C MET A 1 -20.23 1.22 -3.07
N ASN A 2 -20.39 1.46 -1.76
CA ASN A 2 -19.48 2.31 -1.01
C ASN A 2 -18.33 1.40 -0.58
N ASP A 3 -17.27 1.37 -1.39
CA ASP A 3 -16.09 0.58 -1.07
C ASP A 3 -15.41 1.22 0.15
N SER A 4 -15.52 0.57 1.32
CA SER A 4 -14.92 1.05 2.56
C SER A 4 -13.40 1.25 2.42
N SER A 5 -12.78 0.51 1.49
CA SER A 5 -11.38 0.63 1.07
C SER A 5 -11.08 2.03 0.50
N ASP A 6 -11.95 2.53 -0.39
CA ASP A 6 -11.79 3.86 -1.00
C ASP A 6 -12.00 5.00 0.01
N ALA A 7 -12.93 4.84 0.95
CA ALA A 7 -13.18 5.85 1.98
C ALA A 7 -11.97 5.99 2.93
N TYR A 8 -11.39 4.86 3.34
CA TYR A 8 -10.20 4.85 4.19
C TYR A 8 -8.99 5.46 3.47
N ARG A 9 -8.74 5.06 2.22
CA ARG A 9 -7.62 5.59 1.43
C ARG A 9 -7.72 7.09 1.21
N ARG A 10 -8.92 7.60 0.90
CA ARG A 10 -9.19 9.05 0.81
C ARG A 10 -8.97 9.76 2.14
N ALA A 11 -9.40 9.18 3.26
CA ALA A 11 -9.18 9.76 4.58
C ALA A 11 -7.68 9.82 4.93
N LEU A 12 -6.92 8.76 4.61
CA LEU A 12 -5.47 8.70 4.81
C LEU A 12 -4.73 9.75 3.99
N ASP A 13 -5.09 9.93 2.72
CA ASP A 13 -4.49 10.96 1.86
C ASP A 13 -4.80 12.38 2.37
N LEU A 14 -6.07 12.67 2.74
CA LEU A 14 -6.48 13.96 3.30
C LEU A 14 -5.75 14.29 4.62
N PHE A 15 -5.60 13.29 5.49
CA PHE A 15 -4.87 13.46 6.74
C PHE A 15 -3.38 13.68 6.49
N THR A 16 -2.78 12.94 5.57
CA THR A 16 -1.37 13.14 5.17
C THR A 16 -1.16 14.55 4.63
N GLU A 17 -2.04 15.05 3.78
CA GLU A 17 -1.99 16.42 3.28
C GLU A 17 -2.07 17.45 4.42
N SER A 18 -2.91 17.21 5.42
CA SER A 18 -3.03 18.09 6.60
C SER A 18 -1.73 18.18 7.42
N VAL A 19 -0.99 17.06 7.54
CA VAL A 19 0.31 17.01 8.23
C VAL A 19 1.43 17.63 7.39
N VAL A 20 1.36 17.48 6.06
CA VAL A 20 2.33 18.08 5.15
C VAL A 20 2.22 19.59 5.13
N LYS A 21 0.99 20.13 5.14
CA LYS A 21 0.71 21.57 5.09
C LYS A 21 1.42 22.33 6.22
N PRO A 22 2.06 23.48 5.93
CA PRO A 22 2.71 24.28 6.96
C PRO A 22 1.67 25.02 7.80
N ASP A 23 1.55 24.65 9.08
CA ASP A 23 0.91 25.49 10.08
C ASP A 23 1.91 26.52 10.61
N TYR A 24 1.85 27.75 10.07
CA TYR A 24 2.76 28.82 10.44
C TYR A 24 2.61 29.27 11.90
N ALA A 25 1.40 29.25 12.45
CA ALA A 25 1.15 29.66 13.83
C ALA A 25 1.75 28.64 14.81
N LEU A 26 1.55 27.34 14.54
CA LEU A 26 2.16 26.27 15.33
C LEU A 26 3.69 26.32 15.29
N ARG A 27 4.27 26.54 14.10
CA ARG A 27 5.72 26.66 13.93
C ARG A 27 6.28 27.86 14.68
N GLN A 28 5.62 29.02 14.58
CA GLN A 28 6.02 30.22 15.30
C GLN A 28 5.96 29.99 16.82
N ASN A 29 4.91 29.34 17.32
CA ASN A 29 4.79 28.98 18.73
C ASN A 29 5.92 28.04 19.19
N ALA A 30 6.26 27.01 18.40
CA ALA A 30 7.35 26.11 18.70
C ALA A 30 8.73 26.80 18.67
N SER A 31 8.93 27.77 17.76
CA SER A 31 10.13 28.60 17.76
C SER A 31 10.24 29.45 19.03
N TYR A 32 9.14 30.04 19.51
CA TYR A 32 9.15 30.78 20.78
C TYR A 32 9.37 29.89 22.00
N ALA A 33 8.86 28.65 21.97
CA ALA A 33 9.08 27.65 23.02
C ALA A 33 10.44 26.94 22.93
N GLY A 34 11.23 27.20 21.89
CA GLY A 34 12.53 26.58 21.67
C GLY A 34 12.50 25.11 21.24
N CYS A 35 11.34 24.59 20.78
CA CYS A 35 11.13 23.18 20.43
C CYS A 35 10.82 22.95 18.94
N TYR A 36 11.29 23.85 18.07
CA TYR A 36 11.00 23.79 16.63
C TYR A 36 11.59 22.54 15.97
N ALA A 37 12.80 22.11 16.38
CA ALA A 37 13.46 20.95 15.80
C ALA A 37 12.69 19.66 16.14
N GLU A 38 12.30 19.51 17.40
CA GLU A 38 11.51 18.40 17.92
C GLU A 38 10.13 18.36 17.26
N LEU A 39 9.49 19.52 17.04
CA LEU A 39 8.24 19.60 16.29
C LEU A 39 8.40 19.04 14.87
N MET A 40 9.48 19.39 14.18
CA MET A 40 9.75 18.91 12.82
C MET A 40 10.11 17.42 12.79
N GLU A 41 10.80 16.92 13.81
CA GLU A 41 11.09 15.49 13.99
C GLU A 41 9.80 14.69 14.20
N ILE A 42 8.92 15.15 15.11
CA ILE A 42 7.61 14.52 15.36
C ILE A 42 6.78 14.50 14.06
N ARG A 43 6.76 15.61 13.31
CA ARG A 43 6.10 15.67 12.00
C ARG A 43 6.64 14.59 11.06
N GLN A 44 7.95 14.39 11.02
CA GLN A 44 8.56 13.37 10.19
C GLN A 44 8.15 11.96 10.63
N HIS A 45 8.13 11.67 11.93
CA HIS A 45 7.65 10.39 12.46
C HIS A 45 6.21 10.10 12.07
N CYS A 46 5.31 11.10 12.15
CA CYS A 46 3.93 10.96 11.69
C CYS A 46 3.86 10.62 10.21
N LEU A 47 4.61 11.34 9.34
CA LEU A 47 4.60 11.07 7.90
C LEU A 47 5.13 9.68 7.55
N THR A 48 6.21 9.23 8.21
CA THR A 48 6.74 7.87 8.03
C THR A 48 5.69 6.82 8.40
N TYR A 49 4.98 7.01 9.52
CA TYR A 49 3.92 6.09 9.92
C TYR A 49 2.77 6.05 8.91
N LEU A 50 2.30 7.22 8.45
CA LEU A 50 1.26 7.31 7.43
C LEU A 50 1.66 6.64 6.11
N SER A 51 2.93 6.72 5.70
CA SER A 51 3.45 5.99 4.54
C SER A 51 3.34 4.48 4.73
N SER A 52 3.76 3.97 5.90
CA SER A 52 3.68 2.53 6.19
C SER A 52 2.24 2.01 6.20
N LEU A 53 1.27 2.81 6.66
CA LEU A 53 -0.15 2.46 6.59
C LEU A 53 -0.67 2.38 5.16
N LYS A 54 -0.18 3.25 4.27
CA LYS A 54 -0.53 3.22 2.84
C LYS A 54 0.03 1.97 2.17
N GLU A 55 1.29 1.66 2.42
CA GLU A 55 1.95 0.45 1.89
C GLU A 55 1.24 -0.82 2.35
N ILE A 56 0.92 -0.95 3.64
CA ILE A 56 0.20 -2.11 4.17
C ILE A 56 -1.17 -2.28 3.49
N HIS A 57 -1.90 -1.19 3.29
CA HIS A 57 -3.21 -1.24 2.66
C HIS A 57 -3.13 -1.53 1.15
N ASP A 58 -2.03 -1.21 0.49
CA ASP A 58 -1.83 -1.49 -0.93
C ASP A 58 -1.28 -2.92 -1.16
N ILE A 59 -0.72 -3.62 -0.16
CA ILE A 59 -0.29 -5.04 -0.26
C ILE A 59 -1.48 -5.99 -0.48
N ASP A 60 -2.66 -5.67 0.04
CA ASP A 60 -3.87 -6.49 -0.17
C ASP A 60 -4.47 -6.34 -1.59
N SER A 61 -3.87 -5.48 -2.43
CA SER A 61 -4.29 -5.32 -3.81
C SER A 61 -3.51 -6.27 -4.74
N PRO A 62 -4.18 -6.96 -5.68
CA PRO A 62 -3.50 -7.85 -6.61
C PRO A 62 -2.40 -7.10 -7.37
N ASP A 63 -1.17 -7.54 -7.18
CA ASP A 63 -0.01 -6.91 -7.80
C ASP A 63 0.44 -7.68 -9.07
N GLU A 64 1.51 -7.18 -9.71
CA GLU A 64 2.06 -7.83 -10.90
C GLU A 64 2.54 -9.26 -10.60
N SER A 65 3.03 -9.52 -9.39
CA SER A 65 3.49 -10.84 -8.95
C SER A 65 2.33 -11.83 -8.90
N ASP A 66 1.17 -11.41 -8.38
CA ASP A 66 -0.03 -12.24 -8.34
C ASP A 66 -0.52 -12.64 -9.74
N ALA A 67 -0.47 -11.71 -10.69
CA ALA A 67 -0.84 -11.98 -12.08
C ALA A 67 0.11 -13.00 -12.74
N ILE A 68 1.42 -12.89 -12.47
CA ILE A 68 2.44 -13.80 -12.98
C ILE A 68 2.26 -15.21 -12.39
N GLU A 69 2.04 -15.33 -11.08
CA GLU A 69 1.85 -16.62 -10.40
C GLU A 69 0.56 -17.32 -10.91
N ALA A 70 -0.52 -16.56 -11.10
CA ALA A 70 -1.78 -17.09 -11.64
C ALA A 70 -1.61 -17.67 -13.06
N GLU A 71 -0.85 -16.99 -13.93
CA GLU A 71 -0.59 -17.47 -15.29
C GLU A 71 0.33 -18.69 -15.30
N LYS A 72 1.36 -18.71 -14.45
CA LYS A 72 2.23 -19.88 -14.27
C LYS A 72 1.43 -21.12 -13.84
N ILE A 73 0.54 -20.98 -12.85
CA ILE A 73 -0.33 -22.08 -12.38
C ILE A 73 -1.24 -22.58 -13.51
N ARG A 74 -1.73 -21.69 -14.38
CA ARG A 74 -2.55 -22.06 -15.55
C ARG A 74 -1.76 -22.86 -16.57
N LEU A 75 -0.54 -22.42 -16.89
CA LEU A 75 0.35 -23.11 -17.82
C LEU A 75 0.73 -24.50 -17.30
N GLU A 76 1.08 -24.61 -16.01
CA GLU A 76 1.39 -25.89 -15.37
C GLU A 76 0.18 -26.85 -15.41
N LYS A 77 -1.02 -26.36 -15.07
CA LYS A 77 -2.26 -27.15 -15.18
C LYS A 77 -2.54 -27.61 -16.62
N ALA A 78 -2.33 -26.74 -17.61
CA ALA A 78 -2.49 -27.10 -19.02
C ALA A 78 -1.47 -28.17 -19.46
N ALA A 79 -0.22 -28.02 -19.03
CA ALA A 79 0.85 -28.98 -19.31
C ALA A 79 0.56 -30.35 -18.67
N SER A 80 0.17 -30.39 -17.38
CA SER A 80 -0.20 -31.64 -16.69
C SER A 80 -1.42 -32.32 -17.33
N LYS A 81 -2.40 -31.54 -17.80
CA LYS A 81 -3.57 -32.08 -18.51
C LYS A 81 -3.16 -32.72 -19.83
N ASN A 82 -2.33 -32.06 -20.64
CA ASN A 82 -1.85 -32.64 -21.89
C ASN A 82 -1.05 -33.93 -21.67
N LEU A 83 -0.27 -34.01 -20.59
CA LEU A 83 0.47 -35.22 -20.22
C LEU A 83 -0.46 -36.38 -19.82
N SER A 84 -1.57 -36.09 -19.12
CA SER A 84 -2.55 -37.13 -18.74
C SER A 84 -3.33 -37.66 -19.94
N PHE A 85 -3.57 -36.83 -20.97
CA PHE A 85 -4.20 -37.28 -22.21
C PHE A 85 -3.25 -38.10 -23.08
N ALA A 86 -1.97 -37.74 -23.17
CA ALA A 86 -0.98 -38.48 -23.96
C ALA A 86 -0.70 -39.91 -23.44
N HIS A 87 -0.84 -40.16 -22.13
CA HIS A 87 -0.68 -41.52 -21.58
C HIS A 87 -1.91 -42.41 -21.80
N GLY A 88 -3.07 -41.85 -22.15
CA GLY A 88 -4.34 -42.58 -22.35
C GLY A 88 -4.62 -43.10 -23.76
N GLU A 89 -3.81 -42.74 -24.77
CA GLU A 89 -4.02 -43.13 -26.19
C GLU A 89 -3.12 -44.28 -26.68
N LEU A 90 -2.42 -44.98 -25.79
CA LEU A 90 -1.70 -46.22 -26.13
C LEU A 90 -2.54 -47.47 -25.78
N ILE A 91 -3.66 -47.66 -26.50
CA ILE A 91 -4.31 -48.97 -26.74
C ILE A 91 -4.78 -49.01 -28.20
#